data_AF-A0A9D7UFW7-F1
#
_entry.id   AF-A0A9D7UFW7-F1
#
_cell.length_a   1.000
_cell.length_b   1.000
_cell.length_c   1.000
_cell.angle_alpha   90.00
_cell.angle_beta   90.00
_cell.angle_gamma   90.00
#
_symmetry.space_group_name_H-M   'P 1'
#
loop_
_entity.id
_entity.type
_entity.pdbx_description
1 polymer ?
#
loop_
_entity_poly.entity_id
_entity_poly.type
_entity_poly.pdbx_seq_one_letter_code
_entity_poly.pdbx_strand_id
1 'polypeptide(L)'
;MRTRTLLLATLAGAPGAVAGLLTTVEATGTVASNAVFDPPLGLVAPGDAARLTMTLDASDFVEGPGGTTRAYRVQSLSLMLGAQTLAMQSPMPLGVETYFVVRNGAPGAPGADGFFVGTSTTTANGAPLNIAGSLGQFRAVLDARYDGSVLDSADILGAVGAYAGEGLTQVQFFVADGPTQPLILNFNDLRITVVPGPGAALAMAGAMALAGVRRRR
;
A
#
# COMPACT_ATOMS: atom_id res chain seq x y z
N MET A 1 -4.98 -20.93 -66.45
CA MET A 1 -5.52 -20.63 -65.10
C MET A 1 -4.34 -20.59 -64.12
N ARG A 2 -4.03 -19.43 -63.54
CA ARG A 2 -2.92 -19.25 -62.59
C ARG A 2 -3.52 -18.95 -61.21
N THR A 3 -3.43 -19.93 -60.30
CA THR A 3 -3.89 -19.85 -58.92
C THR A 3 -2.95 -18.91 -58.13
N ARG A 4 -3.47 -17.78 -57.65
CA ARG A 4 -2.74 -16.84 -56.80
C ARG A 4 -2.96 -17.21 -55.34
N THR A 5 -1.92 -17.71 -54.68
CA THR A 5 -1.88 -17.98 -53.25
C THR A 5 -1.69 -16.65 -52.49
N LEU A 6 -2.68 -16.26 -51.70
CA LEU A 6 -2.58 -15.13 -50.77
C LEU A 6 -1.87 -15.59 -49.50
N LEU A 7 -0.67 -15.05 -49.26
CA LEU A 7 0.07 -15.24 -48.02
C LEU A 7 -0.51 -14.29 -46.97
N LEU A 8 -1.27 -14.82 -46.01
CA LEU A 8 -1.78 -14.06 -44.88
C LEU A 8 -0.67 -13.95 -43.84
N ALA A 9 0.00 -12.79 -43.78
CA ALA A 9 1.01 -12.52 -42.76
C ALA A 9 0.29 -12.18 -41.43
N THR A 10 0.26 -13.15 -40.51
CA THR A 10 -0.17 -12.92 -39.12
C THR A 10 0.92 -12.14 -38.39
N LEU A 11 0.70 -10.85 -38.12
CA LEU A 11 1.51 -10.11 -37.16
C LEU A 11 1.29 -10.72 -35.77
N ALA A 12 2.26 -11.50 -35.30
CA ALA A 12 2.38 -11.89 -33.90
C ALA A 12 2.73 -10.62 -33.11
N GLY A 13 1.72 -9.97 -32.54
CA GLY A 13 1.93 -8.91 -31.56
C GLY A 13 2.57 -9.53 -30.33
N ALA A 14 3.84 -9.19 -30.07
CA ALA A 14 4.48 -9.54 -28.81
C ALA A 14 3.64 -8.92 -27.66
N PRO A 15 3.31 -9.68 -26.60
CA PRO A 15 2.68 -9.09 -25.43
C PRO A 15 3.64 -8.05 -24.87
N GLY A 16 3.27 -6.77 -25.01
CA GLY A 16 3.99 -5.69 -24.36
C GLY A 16 3.93 -5.95 -22.85
N ALA A 17 5.09 -5.95 -22.19
CA ALA A 17 5.14 -5.96 -20.73
C ALA A 17 4.30 -4.78 -20.24
N VAL A 18 3.13 -5.07 -19.68
CA VAL A 18 2.29 -4.06 -19.05
C VAL A 18 3.05 -3.66 -17.80
N ALA A 19 3.66 -2.47 -17.83
CA ALA A 19 4.25 -1.88 -16.64
C ALA A 19 3.21 -1.93 -15.52
N GLY A 20 3.60 -2.48 -14.37
CA GLY A 20 2.70 -2.70 -13.24
C GLY A 20 1.95 -1.42 -12.87
N LEU A 21 0.68 -1.58 -12.49
CA LEU A 21 -0.12 -0.46 -11.98
C LEU A 21 0.42 -0.08 -10.62
N LEU A 22 1.03 1.10 -10.54
CA LEU A 22 1.49 1.64 -9.27
C LEU A 22 0.28 2.05 -8.43
N THR A 23 0.32 1.67 -7.16
CA THR A 23 -0.71 2.01 -6.18
C THR A 23 -0.04 2.79 -5.04
N THR A 24 -0.73 3.84 -4.58
CA THR A 24 -0.35 4.60 -3.40
C THR A 24 -1.32 4.31 -2.28
N VAL A 25 -0.79 3.97 -1.11
CA VAL A 25 -1.52 3.83 0.14
C VAL A 25 -1.10 4.97 1.06
N GLU A 26 -2.07 5.70 1.60
CA GLU A 26 -1.85 6.78 2.54
C GLU A 26 -2.71 6.54 3.79
N ALA A 27 -2.09 6.36 4.96
CA ALA A 27 -2.79 6.36 6.24
C ALA A 27 -2.49 7.67 6.98
N THR A 28 -3.52 8.35 7.47
CA THR A 28 -3.38 9.62 8.18
C THR A 28 -3.79 9.49 9.64
N GLY A 29 -3.30 10.42 10.44
CA GLY A 29 -3.53 10.43 11.88
C GLY A 29 -3.01 11.68 12.57
N THR A 30 -2.97 11.62 13.89
CA THR A 30 -2.33 12.63 14.74
C THR A 30 -1.48 11.95 15.81
N VAL A 31 -0.40 12.58 16.23
CA VAL A 31 0.43 12.07 17.32
C VAL A 31 -0.36 12.15 18.62
N ALA A 32 -0.61 11.01 19.25
CA ALA A 32 -1.30 10.92 20.54
C ALA A 32 -0.33 11.11 21.71
N SER A 33 0.83 10.47 21.63
CA SER A 33 1.91 10.58 22.62
C SER A 33 3.27 10.31 21.99
N ASN A 34 4.31 10.87 22.59
CA ASN A 34 5.70 10.62 22.21
C ASN A 34 6.58 10.56 23.46
N ALA A 35 7.27 9.45 23.65
CA ALA A 35 8.23 9.19 24.72
C ALA A 35 9.66 9.04 24.20
N VAL A 36 9.90 9.32 22.90
CA VAL A 36 11.24 9.40 22.32
C VAL A 36 11.79 10.80 22.53
N PHE A 37 12.98 10.93 23.11
CA PHE A 37 13.62 12.22 23.38
C PHE A 37 14.74 12.56 22.39
N ASP A 38 15.29 11.56 21.71
CA ASP A 38 16.41 11.75 20.79
C ASP A 38 15.93 12.23 19.40
N PRO A 39 16.65 13.17 18.76
CA PRO A 39 16.34 13.58 17.40
C PRO A 39 16.47 12.43 16.38
N PRO A 40 15.72 12.48 15.26
CA PRO A 40 14.72 13.50 14.92
C PRO A 40 13.38 13.38 15.67
N LEU A 41 13.08 12.23 16.27
CA LEU A 41 11.77 11.95 16.87
C LEU A 41 11.49 12.75 18.15
N GLY A 42 12.52 13.18 18.89
CA GLY A 42 12.37 14.05 20.07
C GLY A 42 11.78 15.44 19.78
N LEU A 43 11.67 15.81 18.49
CA LEU A 43 11.05 17.06 18.05
C LEU A 43 9.56 16.91 17.72
N VAL A 44 9.03 15.68 17.75
CA VAL A 44 7.61 15.40 17.45
C VAL A 44 6.78 15.60 18.71
N ALA A 45 5.72 16.40 18.61
CA ALA A 45 4.84 16.73 19.73
C ALA A 45 3.45 16.07 19.58
N PRO A 46 2.75 15.76 20.69
CA PRO A 46 1.33 15.41 20.63
C PRO A 46 0.51 16.49 19.90
N GLY A 47 -0.39 16.05 19.03
CA GLY A 47 -1.18 16.91 18.15
C GLY A 47 -0.56 17.13 16.75
N ASP A 48 0.72 16.80 16.55
CA ASP A 48 1.33 16.85 15.22
C ASP A 48 0.60 15.92 14.24
N ALA A 49 0.48 16.35 12.98
CA ALA A 49 -0.10 15.52 11.94
C ALA A 49 0.81 14.32 11.65
N ALA A 50 0.20 13.14 11.49
CA ALA A 50 0.87 11.92 11.09
C ALA A 50 0.40 11.46 9.71
N ARG A 51 1.32 11.04 8.85
CA ARG A 51 1.00 10.49 7.52
C ARG A 51 1.99 9.39 7.16
N LEU A 52 1.49 8.19 6.96
CA LEU A 52 2.24 7.05 6.41
C LEU A 52 1.85 6.88 4.94
N THR A 53 2.80 7.11 4.04
CA THR A 53 2.62 6.92 2.60
C THR A 53 3.47 5.76 2.11
N MET A 54 2.89 4.88 1.31
CA MET A 54 3.57 3.74 0.69
C MET A 54 3.28 3.71 -0.81
N THR A 55 4.29 3.36 -1.59
CA THR A 55 4.12 2.99 -3.01
C THR A 55 4.37 1.51 -3.19
N LEU A 56 3.53 0.88 -4.00
CA LEU A 56 3.57 -0.55 -4.29
C LEU A 56 3.18 -0.82 -5.73
N ASP A 57 3.61 -1.96 -6.26
CA ASP A 57 3.18 -2.47 -7.55
C ASP A 57 2.06 -3.49 -7.32
N ALA A 58 0.88 -3.24 -7.89
CA ALA A 58 -0.26 -4.15 -7.74
C ALA A 58 -0.02 -5.55 -8.33
N SER A 59 0.99 -5.71 -9.18
CA SER A 59 1.40 -7.00 -9.75
C SER A 59 2.46 -7.74 -8.93
N ASP A 60 3.09 -7.09 -7.95
CA ASP A 60 4.14 -7.69 -7.10
C ASP A 60 3.60 -8.06 -5.72
N PHE A 61 2.98 -9.24 -5.63
CA PHE A 61 2.38 -9.72 -4.41
C PHE A 61 2.71 -11.18 -4.08
N VAL A 62 2.56 -11.50 -2.81
CA VAL A 62 2.63 -12.86 -2.26
C VAL A 62 1.29 -13.19 -1.62
N GLU A 63 0.72 -14.34 -1.99
CA GLU A 63 -0.50 -14.83 -1.35
C GLU A 63 -0.19 -15.36 0.05
N GLY A 64 -1.02 -14.98 1.01
CA GLY A 64 -0.95 -15.52 2.35
C GLY A 64 -1.63 -16.90 2.47
N PRO A 65 -1.42 -17.62 3.58
CA PRO A 65 -2.01 -18.93 3.81
C PRO A 65 -3.54 -18.89 3.71
N GLY A 66 -4.11 -19.82 2.92
CA GLY A 66 -5.56 -19.93 2.76
C GLY A 66 -6.21 -18.81 1.93
N GLY A 67 -5.44 -17.93 1.30
CA GLY A 67 -5.96 -16.88 0.40
C GLY A 67 -6.73 -15.76 1.10
N THR A 68 -6.65 -15.67 2.43
CA THR A 68 -7.31 -14.64 3.25
C THR A 68 -6.53 -13.34 3.32
N THR A 69 -5.27 -13.36 2.89
CA THR A 69 -4.38 -12.20 2.87
C THR A 69 -3.62 -12.17 1.58
N ARG A 70 -3.34 -10.97 1.08
CA ARG A 70 -2.45 -10.76 -0.05
C ARG A 70 -1.50 -9.61 0.29
N ALA A 71 -0.21 -9.92 0.22
CA ALA A 71 0.86 -9.04 0.67
C ALA A 71 1.57 -8.43 -0.53
N TYR A 72 1.50 -7.10 -0.67
CA TYR A 72 2.11 -6.35 -1.76
C TYR A 72 3.44 -5.78 -1.32
N ARG A 73 4.50 -5.99 -2.11
CA ARG A 73 5.82 -5.48 -1.76
C ARG A 73 5.82 -3.95 -1.78
N VAL A 74 6.31 -3.37 -0.69
CA VAL A 74 6.46 -1.92 -0.55
C VAL A 74 7.75 -1.48 -1.24
N GLN A 75 7.62 -0.68 -2.30
CA GLN A 75 8.75 -0.13 -3.04
C GLN A 75 9.36 1.08 -2.33
N SER A 76 8.51 1.93 -1.77
CA SER A 76 8.91 3.07 -0.95
C SER A 76 7.91 3.29 0.18
N LEU A 77 8.42 3.77 1.32
CA LEU A 77 7.59 4.17 2.45
C LEU A 77 8.17 5.44 3.08
N SER A 78 7.27 6.36 3.43
CA SER A 78 7.56 7.62 4.09
C SER A 78 6.56 7.82 5.23
N LEU A 79 7.07 8.01 6.45
CA LEU A 79 6.29 8.40 7.62
C LEU A 79 6.61 9.85 7.97
N MET A 80 5.63 10.74 7.78
CA MET A 80 5.70 12.14 8.21
C MET A 80 5.04 12.29 9.58
N LEU A 81 5.73 12.95 10.50
CA LEU A 81 5.29 13.28 11.85
C LEU A 81 5.60 14.76 12.12
N GLY A 82 4.59 15.62 12.01
CA GLY A 82 4.79 17.06 12.01
C GLY A 82 5.73 17.48 10.87
N ALA A 83 6.88 18.08 11.22
CA ALA A 83 7.91 18.46 10.25
C ALA A 83 8.94 17.34 9.96
N GLN A 84 8.92 16.24 10.73
CA GLN A 84 9.89 15.15 10.56
C GLN A 84 9.40 14.18 9.50
N THR A 85 10.30 13.73 8.63
CA THR A 85 10.03 12.70 7.63
C THR A 85 11.01 11.56 7.80
N LEU A 86 10.49 10.35 8.02
CA LEU A 86 11.26 9.13 8.17
C LEU A 86 11.01 8.24 6.95
N ALA A 87 12.08 7.81 6.30
CA ALA A 87 12.01 6.86 5.20
C ALA A 87 12.05 5.42 5.72
N MET A 88 11.65 4.47 4.88
CA MET A 88 11.94 3.05 5.07
C MET A 88 13.45 2.82 5.21
N GLN A 89 13.85 1.85 6.04
CA GLN A 89 15.24 1.42 6.13
C GLN A 89 15.79 1.05 4.74
N SER A 90 16.98 1.55 4.41
CA SER A 90 17.69 1.20 3.17
C SER A 90 19.21 1.18 3.40
N PRO A 91 19.92 0.07 3.09
CA PRO A 91 19.37 -1.19 2.59
C PRO A 91 18.57 -1.94 3.67
N MET A 92 17.57 -2.70 3.24
CA MET A 92 16.86 -3.63 4.13
C MET A 92 17.79 -4.75 4.60
N PRO A 93 17.61 -5.29 5.83
CA PRO A 93 18.36 -6.46 6.27
C PRO A 93 18.17 -7.63 5.30
N LEU A 94 19.20 -8.47 5.15
CA LEU A 94 19.17 -9.57 4.19
C LEU A 94 17.98 -10.51 4.46
N GLY A 95 17.18 -10.75 3.42
CA GLY A 95 16.01 -11.63 3.48
C GLY A 95 14.78 -11.01 4.15
N VAL A 96 14.80 -9.70 4.46
CA VAL A 96 13.64 -8.99 4.99
C VAL A 96 13.03 -8.12 3.90
N GLU A 97 11.75 -8.38 3.59
CA GLU A 97 10.93 -7.54 2.72
C GLU A 97 9.84 -6.87 3.54
N THR A 98 9.42 -5.67 3.12
CA THR A 98 8.29 -4.95 3.72
C THR A 98 7.08 -5.11 2.81
N TYR A 99 5.93 -5.40 3.40
CA TYR A 99 4.66 -5.57 2.73
C TYR A 99 3.60 -4.64 3.30
N PHE A 100 2.71 -4.19 2.42
CA PHE A 100 1.37 -3.77 2.77
C PHE A 100 0.44 -4.95 2.49
N VAL A 101 -0.32 -5.37 3.50
CA VAL A 101 -1.16 -6.56 3.40
C VAL A 101 -2.62 -6.15 3.42
N VAL A 102 -3.35 -6.60 2.40
CA VAL A 102 -4.81 -6.57 2.37
C VAL A 102 -5.30 -7.89 2.95
N ARG A 103 -6.17 -7.81 3.95
CA ARG A 103 -6.82 -8.97 4.56
C ARG A 103 -8.30 -8.97 4.18
N ASN A 104 -8.76 -10.08 3.65
CA ASN A 104 -10.18 -10.37 3.44
C ASN A 104 -10.53 -11.66 4.19
N GLY A 105 -11.21 -11.52 5.31
CA GLY A 105 -11.54 -12.62 6.21
C GLY A 105 -12.88 -13.27 5.87
N ALA A 106 -13.20 -14.35 6.56
CA ALA A 106 -14.53 -14.94 6.43
C ALA A 106 -15.59 -13.98 7.00
N PRO A 107 -16.74 -13.79 6.32
CA PRO A 107 -17.82 -12.94 6.83
C PRO A 107 -18.24 -13.33 8.25
N GLY A 108 -18.35 -12.34 9.13
CA GLY A 108 -18.78 -12.52 10.53
C GLY A 108 -17.67 -12.90 11.52
N ALA A 109 -16.41 -13.01 11.07
CA ALA A 109 -15.28 -13.06 12.00
C ALA A 109 -14.89 -11.63 12.44
N PRO A 110 -14.73 -11.34 13.74
CA PRO A 110 -14.25 -10.04 14.20
C PRO A 110 -12.87 -9.72 13.60
N GLY A 111 -12.73 -8.55 12.99
CA GLY A 111 -11.49 -8.15 12.31
C GLY A 111 -11.17 -8.99 11.07
N ALA A 112 -12.20 -9.53 10.41
CA ALA A 112 -12.11 -10.29 9.18
C ALA A 112 -11.34 -9.49 8.12
N ASP A 113 -11.75 -8.25 7.90
CA ASP A 113 -11.19 -7.43 6.84
C ASP A 113 -10.27 -6.35 7.40
N GLY A 114 -9.32 -5.94 6.58
CA GLY A 114 -8.48 -4.80 6.94
C GLY A 114 -7.15 -4.73 6.23
N PHE A 115 -6.28 -3.95 6.84
CA PHE A 115 -4.99 -3.59 6.30
C PHE A 115 -3.93 -3.61 7.38
N PHE A 116 -2.75 -4.11 7.05
CA PHE A 116 -1.62 -3.95 7.95
C PHE A 116 -0.29 -3.82 7.21
N VAL A 117 0.70 -3.28 7.91
CA VAL A 117 2.08 -3.19 7.44
C VAL A 117 2.94 -4.17 8.23
N GLY A 118 3.81 -4.89 7.53
CA GLY A 118 4.70 -5.84 8.18
C GLY A 118 5.80 -6.38 7.27
N THR A 119 6.68 -7.17 7.86
CA THR A 119 7.68 -8.00 7.17
C THR A 119 7.24 -9.47 7.12
N SER A 120 5.95 -9.71 7.34
CA SER A 120 5.27 -11.00 7.28
C SER A 120 3.96 -10.80 6.51
N THR A 121 3.51 -11.84 5.81
CA THR A 121 2.24 -11.82 5.09
C THR A 121 1.02 -12.03 6.00
N THR A 122 1.24 -12.39 7.27
CA THR A 122 0.16 -12.73 8.21
C THR A 122 0.15 -11.91 9.50
N THR A 123 1.25 -11.24 9.83
CA THR A 123 1.42 -10.55 11.11
C THR A 123 1.78 -9.08 10.91
N ALA A 124 1.02 -8.20 11.57
CA ALA A 124 1.31 -6.78 11.65
C ALA A 124 2.47 -6.51 12.61
N ASN A 125 3.69 -6.59 12.11
CA ASN A 125 4.89 -6.29 12.88
C ASN A 125 5.54 -4.96 12.46
N GLY A 126 5.01 -4.28 11.44
CA GLY A 126 5.47 -2.97 10.97
C GLY A 126 6.64 -2.99 10.00
N ALA A 127 6.90 -1.84 9.40
CA ALA A 127 8.01 -1.60 8.46
C ALA A 127 9.19 -0.96 9.20
N PRO A 128 10.43 -1.45 9.05
CA PRO A 128 11.60 -0.80 9.64
C PRO A 128 11.83 0.58 8.99
N LEU A 129 12.08 1.57 9.84
CA LEU A 129 12.39 2.95 9.45
C LEU A 129 13.90 3.15 9.43
N ASN A 130 14.36 4.15 8.68
CA ASN A 130 15.78 4.51 8.58
C ASN A 130 16.23 5.38 9.76
N ILE A 131 15.99 4.91 10.97
CA ILE A 131 16.33 5.58 12.23
C ILE A 131 16.45 4.53 13.33
N ALA A 132 17.60 4.52 14.00
CA ALA A 132 17.86 3.63 15.11
C ALA A 132 17.09 4.07 16.36
N GLY A 133 16.47 3.10 17.03
CA GLY A 133 16.00 3.18 18.40
C GLY A 133 16.98 2.52 19.37
N SER A 134 16.55 2.35 20.62
CA SER A 134 17.36 1.75 21.69
C SER A 134 17.42 0.23 21.60
N LEU A 135 16.42 -0.41 20.98
CA LEU A 135 16.28 -1.87 20.90
C LEU A 135 16.38 -2.40 19.46
N GLY A 136 16.81 -1.56 18.51
CA GLY A 136 16.94 -1.91 17.10
C GLY A 136 16.52 -0.74 16.21
N GLN A 137 16.13 -1.03 14.97
CA GLN A 137 15.51 -0.01 14.11
C GLN A 137 14.09 0.26 14.60
N PHE A 138 13.70 1.54 14.64
CA PHE A 138 12.29 1.88 14.85
C PHE A 138 11.43 1.28 13.73
N ARG A 139 10.16 1.01 14.02
CA ARG A 139 9.24 0.42 13.03
C ARG A 139 7.92 1.18 12.97
N ALA A 140 7.47 1.54 11.78
CA ALA A 140 6.12 2.06 11.57
C ALA A 140 5.13 0.89 11.55
N VAL A 141 4.25 0.82 12.55
CA VAL A 141 3.21 -0.21 12.67
C VAL A 141 1.87 0.40 12.29
N LEU A 142 1.15 -0.30 11.41
CA LEU A 142 -0.23 -0.06 11.07
C LEU A 142 -0.96 -1.41 11.04
N ASP A 143 -2.06 -1.54 11.77
CA ASP A 143 -3.01 -2.66 11.73
C ASP A 143 -4.41 -2.09 11.94
N ALA A 144 -5.19 -1.98 10.87
CA ALA A 144 -6.54 -1.46 10.88
C ALA A 144 -7.50 -2.58 10.45
N ARG A 145 -8.36 -3.04 11.36
CA ARG A 145 -9.29 -4.14 11.13
C ARG A 145 -10.73 -3.69 11.31
N TYR A 146 -11.58 -4.10 10.38
CA TYR A 146 -12.99 -3.75 10.33
C TYR A 146 -13.85 -4.96 10.73
N ASP A 147 -15.05 -4.69 11.24
CA ASP A 147 -16.06 -5.74 11.38
C ASP A 147 -16.72 -6.06 10.03
N GLY A 148 -17.23 -7.28 9.88
CA GLY A 148 -17.98 -7.71 8.71
C GLY A 148 -17.14 -7.86 7.43
N SER A 149 -17.80 -7.67 6.28
CA SER A 149 -17.20 -7.79 4.94
C SER A 149 -17.17 -6.38 4.30
N VAL A 150 -16.11 -5.64 4.61
CA VAL A 150 -15.83 -4.32 4.03
C VAL A 150 -15.11 -4.46 2.68
N LEU A 151 -14.46 -5.59 2.45
CA LEU A 151 -13.72 -5.91 1.24
C LEU A 151 -14.36 -7.10 0.52
N ASP A 152 -14.49 -6.99 -0.80
CA ASP A 152 -14.97 -8.09 -1.65
C ASP A 152 -13.87 -9.14 -1.91
N SER A 153 -12.60 -8.73 -1.84
CA SER A 153 -11.43 -9.58 -2.09
C SER A 153 -10.17 -9.03 -1.41
N ALA A 154 -9.10 -9.83 -1.35
CA ALA A 154 -7.76 -9.37 -0.95
C ALA A 154 -7.00 -8.65 -2.09
N ASP A 155 -7.64 -8.40 -3.23
CA ASP A 155 -7.05 -7.66 -4.34
C ASP A 155 -6.98 -6.16 -4.03
N ILE A 156 -5.80 -5.56 -4.15
CA ILE A 156 -5.59 -4.15 -3.85
C ILE A 156 -6.24 -3.22 -4.86
N LEU A 157 -6.45 -3.68 -6.10
CA LEU A 157 -7.22 -2.95 -7.09
C LEU A 157 -8.72 -2.97 -6.76
N GLY A 158 -9.18 -4.04 -6.12
CA GLY A 158 -10.53 -4.13 -5.54
C GLY A 158 -10.68 -3.31 -4.25
N ALA A 159 -9.58 -3.10 -3.53
CA ALA A 159 -9.52 -2.29 -2.30
C ALA A 159 -9.25 -0.79 -2.56
N VAL A 160 -9.36 -0.29 -3.80
CA VAL A 160 -9.22 1.14 -4.08
C VAL A 160 -10.37 1.90 -3.44
N GLY A 161 -10.07 2.79 -2.51
CA GLY A 161 -11.08 3.48 -1.73
C GLY A 161 -10.53 4.32 -0.59
N ALA A 162 -11.43 4.80 0.25
CA ALA A 162 -11.13 5.48 1.50
C ALA A 162 -11.80 4.73 2.65
N TYR A 163 -11.03 4.51 3.72
CA TYR A 163 -11.39 3.68 4.86
C TYR A 163 -11.18 4.51 6.12
N ALA A 164 -12.27 5.02 6.69
CA ALA A 164 -12.23 5.86 7.88
C ALA A 164 -12.15 5.03 9.17
N GLY A 165 -11.95 5.70 10.31
CA GLY A 165 -11.97 5.04 11.62
C GLY A 165 -13.30 4.39 12.02
N GLU A 166 -14.41 4.74 11.35
CA GLU A 166 -15.72 4.14 11.62
C GLU A 166 -15.77 2.66 11.18
N GLY A 167 -16.31 1.79 12.04
CA GLY A 167 -16.38 0.35 11.78
C GLY A 167 -15.11 -0.43 12.12
N LEU A 168 -14.06 0.24 12.61
CA LEU A 168 -12.86 -0.44 13.12
C LEU A 168 -13.18 -1.22 14.40
N THR A 169 -12.81 -2.50 14.43
CA THR A 169 -12.82 -3.35 15.62
C THR A 169 -11.47 -3.35 16.34
N GLN A 170 -10.40 -3.09 15.59
CA GLN A 170 -9.05 -2.98 16.11
C GLN A 170 -8.28 -1.96 15.28
N VAL A 171 -7.54 -1.09 15.97
CA VAL A 171 -6.59 -0.20 15.32
C VAL A 171 -5.29 -0.12 16.12
N GLN A 172 -4.19 -0.24 15.39
CA GLN A 172 -2.86 0.02 15.88
C GLN A 172 -2.17 0.93 14.88
N PHE A 173 -1.76 2.10 15.33
CA PHE A 173 -0.94 3.02 14.54
C PHE A 173 0.09 3.64 15.46
N PHE A 174 1.35 3.23 15.34
CA PHE A 174 2.41 3.67 16.25
C PHE A 174 3.80 3.45 15.65
N VAL A 175 4.81 4.04 16.25
CA VAL A 175 6.22 3.72 15.99
C VAL A 175 6.74 2.86 17.14
N ALA A 176 7.24 1.67 16.81
CA ALA A 176 7.73 0.67 17.75
C ALA A 176 9.26 0.76 17.91
N ASP A 177 9.75 0.48 19.10
CA ASP A 177 11.18 0.19 19.38
C ASP A 177 11.26 -1.15 20.11
N GLY A 178 11.59 -2.21 19.37
CA GLY A 178 11.47 -3.59 19.87
C GLY A 178 10.03 -3.91 20.34
N PRO A 179 9.82 -4.37 21.59
CA PRO A 179 8.49 -4.65 22.15
C PRO A 179 7.76 -3.40 22.68
N THR A 180 8.40 -2.23 22.65
CA THR A 180 7.84 -0.99 23.21
C THR A 180 7.15 -0.15 22.13
N GLN A 181 6.21 0.72 22.54
CA GLN A 181 5.44 1.61 21.65
C GLN A 181 5.65 3.07 22.10
N PRO A 182 6.86 3.63 21.94
CA PRO A 182 7.19 4.93 22.52
C PRO A 182 6.47 6.10 21.82
N LEU A 183 5.96 5.92 20.60
CA LEU A 183 5.24 6.97 19.88
C LEU A 183 3.92 6.42 19.34
N ILE A 184 2.81 6.87 19.91
CA ILE A 184 1.45 6.40 19.58
C ILE A 184 0.76 7.41 18.68
N LEU A 185 0.06 6.92 17.66
CA LEU A 185 -0.69 7.73 16.70
C LEU A 185 -2.18 7.39 16.80
N ASN A 186 -3.02 8.43 16.79
CA ASN A 186 -4.44 8.27 16.53
C ASN A 186 -4.66 8.09 15.03
N PHE A 187 -5.37 7.05 14.63
CA PHE A 187 -5.74 6.82 13.24
C PHE A 187 -6.97 7.66 12.86
N ASN A 188 -6.93 8.27 11.68
CA ASN A 188 -8.06 9.00 11.11
C ASN A 188 -8.68 8.23 9.94
N ASP A 189 -7.88 8.00 8.90
CA ASP A 189 -8.30 7.34 7.67
C ASP A 189 -7.14 6.68 6.93
N LEU A 190 -7.49 5.77 6.02
CA LEU A 190 -6.59 5.15 5.06
C LEU A 190 -7.18 5.30 3.66
N ARG A 191 -6.35 5.68 2.69
CA ARG A 191 -6.75 5.81 1.30
C ARG A 191 -5.84 4.98 0.41
N ILE A 192 -6.45 4.23 -0.50
CA ILE A 192 -5.77 3.46 -1.56
C ILE A 192 -6.14 4.08 -2.90
N THR A 193 -5.12 4.43 -3.70
CA THR A 193 -5.30 5.06 -5.01
C THR A 193 -4.39 4.45 -6.05
N VAL A 194 -4.87 4.32 -7.28
CA VAL A 194 -4.04 3.90 -8.42
C VAL A 194 -3.42 5.13 -9.06
N VAL A 195 -2.12 5.05 -9.32
CA VAL A 195 -1.38 6.06 -10.09
C VAL A 195 -1.33 5.59 -11.54
N PRO A 196 -2.00 6.30 -12.49
CA PRO A 196 -1.96 5.91 -13.89
C PRO A 196 -0.53 5.96 -14.42
N GLY A 197 -0.04 4.84 -14.95
CA GLY A 197 1.24 4.81 -15.65
C GLY A 197 1.22 5.72 -16.89
N PRO A 198 2.38 6.20 -17.37
CA PRO A 198 2.46 7.09 -18.54
C PRO A 198 1.77 6.53 -19.79
N GLY A 199 1.77 5.20 -19.95
CA GLY A 199 1.12 4.51 -21.07
C GLY A 199 -0.41 4.48 -20.98
N ALA A 200 -0.99 4.45 -19.78
CA ALA A 200 -2.44 4.43 -19.60
C ALA A 200 -3.07 5.79 -19.96
N ALA A 201 -2.36 6.89 -19.65
CA ALA A 201 -2.77 8.23 -20.05
C ALA A 201 -2.83 8.39 -21.58
N LEU A 202 -1.87 7.80 -22.31
CA LEU A 202 -1.83 7.81 -23.77
C LEU A 202 -2.92 6.93 -24.40
N ALA A 203 -3.21 5.76 -23.82
CA ALA A 203 -4.31 4.90 -24.29
C ALA A 203 -5.69 5.58 -24.11
N MET A 204 -5.91 6.25 -22.99
CA MET A 204 -7.13 7.04 -22.74
C MET A 204 -7.25 8.23 -23.70
N ALA A 205 -6.14 8.93 -23.97
CA ALA A 205 -6.12 10.03 -24.94
C ALA A 205 -6.37 9.54 -26.38
N GLY A 206 -5.81 8.39 -26.77
CA GLY A 206 -5.99 7.80 -28.09
C GLY A 206 -7.41 7.32 -28.36
N ALA A 207 -8.09 6.75 -27.35
CA ALA A 207 -9.49 6.34 -27.47
C ALA A 207 -10.43 7.53 -27.73
N MET A 208 -10.17 8.69 -27.10
CA MET A 208 -10.93 9.91 -27.37
C MET A 208 -10.67 10.50 -28.76
N ALA A 209 -9.44 10.41 -29.27
CA ALA A 209 -9.11 10.86 -30.61
C ALA A 209 -9.81 10.03 -31.70
N LEU A 210 -9.90 8.70 -31.55
CA LEU A 210 -10.62 7.84 -32.50
C LEU A 210 -12.14 8.05 -32.48
N ALA A 211 -12.72 8.35 -31.32
CA ALA A 211 -14.14 8.66 -31.21
C ALA A 211 -14.50 10.01 -31.88
N GLY A 212 -13.59 10.99 -31.87
CA GLY A 212 -13.78 12.28 -32.53
C GLY A 212 -13.74 12.23 -34.07
N VAL A 213 -13.00 11.29 -34.66
CA VAL A 213 -12.84 11.18 -36.12
C VAL A 213 -14.06 10.53 -36.80
N ARG A 214 -14.91 9.80 -36.06
CA ARG A 214 -16.04 9.06 -36.64
C ARG A 214 -17.32 9.88 -36.86
N ARG A 215 -17.32 11.19 -36.56
CA ARG A 215 -18.51 12.07 -36.64
C ARG A 215 -18.50 13.07 -37.79
N ARG A 216 -17.76 12.79 -38.87
CA ARG A 216 -17.85 13.53 -40.15
C ARG A 216 -17.97 12.57 -41.33
N ARG A 217 -19.16 12.01 -41.52
CA ARG A 217 -19.72 11.65 -42.84
C ARG A 217 -21.23 11.83 -42.77
#